data_AF-A0A916V096-F1
#
_entry.id   AF-A0A916V096-F1
#
_cell.length_a   1.000
_cell.length_b   1.000
_cell.length_c   1.000
_cell.angle_alpha   90.00
_cell.angle_beta   90.00
_cell.angle_gamma   90.00
#
_symmetry.space_group_name_H-M   'P 1'
#
loop_
_entity.id
_entity.type
_entity.pdbx_description
1 polymer ?
#
loop_
_entity_poly.entity_id
_entity_poly.type
_entity_poly.pdbx_seq_one_letter_code
_entity_poly.pdbx_strand_id
1 'polypeptide(L)' 'MAKQLGDKWTIDLKLEQYTQKASLQIFGNGSPGLQDFHARSIQLGLARQF' A
#
# COMPACT_ATOMS: atom_id res chain seq x y z
N MET A 1 -0.53 0.73 11.32
CA MET A 1 -0.73 0.79 12.78
C MET A 1 -0.85 -0.62 13.31
N ALA A 2 -0.09 -0.98 14.34
CA ALA A 2 -0.20 -2.29 14.99
C ALA A 2 -0.51 -2.10 16.47
N LYS A 3 -1.36 -2.95 17.04
CA LYS A 3 -1.78 -2.89 18.43
C LYS A 3 -1.85 -4.29 19.03
N GLN A 4 -1.26 -4.43 20.22
CA GLN A 4 -1.38 -5.63 21.05
C GLN A 4 -2.78 -5.70 21.68
N LEU A 5 -3.37 -6.88 21.67
CA LEU A 5 -4.65 -7.23 22.30
C LEU A 5 -4.43 -8.39 23.26
N GLY A 6 -4.36 -8.06 24.56
CA GLY A 6 -3.94 -9.01 25.59
C GLY A 6 -2.51 -9.51 25.36
N ASP A 7 -2.14 -10.59 26.02
CA ASP A 7 -0.73 -11.02 26.07
C ASP A 7 -0.30 -11.83 24.84
N LYS A 8 -1.25 -12.24 23.99
CA LYS A 8 -1.01 -13.23 22.94
C LYS A 8 -1.42 -12.83 21.54
N TRP A 9 -2.10 -11.69 21.36
CA TRP A 9 -2.62 -11.30 20.06
C TRP A 9 -2.11 -9.94 19.64
N THR A 10 -1.80 -9.82 18.36
CA THR A 10 -1.44 -8.57 17.71
C THR A 10 -2.36 -8.37 16.51
N ILE A 11 -2.95 -7.20 16.41
CA ILE A 11 -3.71 -6.76 15.25
C ILE A 11 -2.95 -5.65 14.55
N ASP A 12 -2.88 -5.71 13.23
CA ASP A 12 -2.30 -4.67 12.39
C ASP A 12 -3.25 -4.22 11.28
N LEU A 13 -3.20 -2.93 10.99
CA LEU A 13 -3.84 -2.29 9.85
C LEU A 13 -2.77 -1.56 9.07
N LYS A 14 -2.63 -1.89 7.79
CA LYS A 14 -1.72 -1.24 6.85
C LYS A 14 -2.54 -0.64 5.72
N LEU A 15 -2.31 0.64 5.48
CA LEU A 15 -2.90 1.38 4.37
C LEU A 15 -1.76 1.82 3.47
N GLU A 16 -1.82 1.44 2.20
CA GLU A 16 -0.83 1.81 1.20
C GLU A 16 -1.52 2.52 0.05
N GLN A 17 -0.90 3.58 -0.45
CA GLN A 17 -1.30 4.27 -1.66
C GLN A 17 -0.12 4.25 -2.62
N TYR A 18 -0.32 3.58 -3.74
CA TYR A 18 0.61 3.55 -4.86
C TYR A 18 0.10 4.49 -5.95
N THR A 19 1.02 5.25 -6.54
CA THR A 19 0.72 6.13 -7.66
C THR A 19 1.89 6.06 -8.63
N GLN A 20 1.62 5.55 -9.81
CA GLN A 20 2.54 5.50 -10.92
C GLN A 20 2.15 6.59 -11.90
N LYS A 21 2.94 7.66 -11.92
CA LYS A 21 2.72 8.77 -12.83
C LYS A 21 3.15 8.37 -14.24
N ALA A 22 2.32 8.67 -15.23
CA ALA A 22 2.65 8.44 -16.63
C ALA A 22 3.88 9.28 -17.08
N SER A 23 4.21 10.34 -16.34
CA SER A 23 5.40 11.18 -16.55
C SER A 23 6.71 10.60 -15.99
N LEU A 24 6.68 9.53 -15.19
CA LEU A 24 7.88 8.87 -14.64
C LEU A 24 8.49 7.89 -15.65
N GLN A 25 8.76 8.36 -16.87
CA GLN A 25 9.47 7.60 -17.89
C GLN A 25 10.94 8.04 -17.90
N ILE A 26 11.88 7.10 -17.73
CA ILE A 26 13.34 7.39 -17.68
C ILE A 26 13.86 7.92 -19.04
N PHE A 27 13.15 7.63 -20.14
CA PHE A 27 13.40 8.17 -21.47
C PHE A 27 12.08 8.39 -22.23
N GLY A 28 11.70 9.63 -22.49
CA GLY A 28 10.55 9.97 -23.34
C GLY A 28 9.63 11.07 -22.80
N ASN A 29 8.93 11.76 -23.71
CA ASN A 29 7.84 12.66 -23.38
C ASN A 29 6.63 11.74 -23.12
N GLY A 30 6.32 11.48 -21.84
CA GLY A 30 5.37 10.44 -21.39
C GLY A 30 4.15 10.26 -22.30
N SER A 31 3.76 9.00 -22.53
CA SER A 31 2.73 8.62 -23.50
C SER A 31 1.48 9.51 -23.40
N PRO A 32 1.17 10.31 -24.44
CA PRO A 32 0.02 11.20 -24.44
C PRO A 32 -1.27 10.40 -24.24
N GLY A 33 -2.03 10.73 -23.19
CA GLY A 33 -3.33 10.09 -22.90
C GLY A 33 -3.30 8.90 -21.93
N LEU A 34 -2.14 8.53 -21.38
CA LEU A 34 -2.08 7.56 -20.29
C LEU A 34 -2.40 8.24 -18.96
N GLN A 35 -3.49 7.81 -18.32
CA GLN A 35 -3.83 8.25 -16.96
C GLN A 35 -2.81 7.70 -15.96
N ASP A 36 -2.52 8.51 -14.93
CA ASP A 36 -1.74 8.06 -13.78
C ASP A 36 -2.42 6.83 -13.15
N PHE A 37 -1.64 5.77 -12.92
CA PHE A 37 -2.15 4.57 -12.30
C PHE A 37 -2.12 4.74 -10.78
N HIS A 38 -3.28 4.72 -10.15
CA HIS A 38 -3.43 4.79 -8.70
C HIS A 38 -3.93 3.45 -8.17
N ALA A 39 -3.20 2.86 -7.23
CA ALA A 39 -3.66 1.70 -6.48
C ALA A 39 -3.68 2.01 -4.99
N ARG A 40 -4.69 1.51 -4.28
CA ARG A 40 -4.79 1.61 -2.82
C ARG A 40 -4.94 0.21 -2.27
N SER A 41 -4.11 -0.13 -1.29
CA SER A 41 -4.15 -1.43 -0.63
C SER A 41 -4.47 -1.23 0.84
N ILE A 42 -5.39 -2.06 1.32
CA ILE A 42 -5.76 -2.14 2.73
C ILE A 42 -5.45 -3.56 3.17
N GLN A 43 -4.54 -3.70 4.12
CA GLN A 43 -4.18 -4.98 4.70
C GLN A 43 -4.52 -4.98 6.19
N LEU A 44 -5.21 -6.04 6.60
CA LEU A 44 -5.57 -6.31 7.98
C LEU A 44 -4.86 -7.61 8.39
N GLY A 45 -4.08 -7.56 9.45
CA GLY A 45 -3.37 -8.70 9.99
C GLY A 45 -3.80 -9.02 11.41
N LEU A 46 -3.84 -10.31 11.72
CA LEU A 46 -4.08 -10.87 13.04
C LEU A 46 -3.05 -11.97 13.28
N ALA A 47 -2.24 -11.81 14.31
CA ALA A 47 -1.20 -12.78 14.68
C ALA A 47 -1.37 -13.21 16.13
N ARG A 48 -1.14 -14.52 16.39
CA ARG A 48 -1.12 -15.09 17.74
C ARG A 48 0.30 -15.53 18.10
N GLN A 49 0.78 -15.12 19.26
CA GLN A 49 2.00 -15.65 19.88
C GLN A 49 1.65 -16.91 20.69
N PHE A 50 2.43 -17.99 20.49
CA PHE A 50 2.27 -19.28 21.16
C PHE A 50 3.17 -19.40 22.37
#